data_AF-A0AAQ3UEV9-F1
#
_entry.id   AF-A0AAQ3UEV9-F1
#
_cell.length_a   1.000
_cell.length_b   1.000
_cell.length_c   1.000
_cell.angle_alpha   90.00
_cell.angle_beta   90.00
_cell.angle_gamma   90.00
#
_symmetry.space_group_name_H-M   'P 1'
#
loop_
_entity.id
_entity.type
_entity.pdbx_description
1 polymer ?
#
loop_
_entity_poly.entity_id
_entity_poly.type
_entity_poly.pdbx_seq_one_letter_code
_entity_poly.pdbx_strand_id
1 'polypeptide(L)' 'MSGEFEMSLMGELRIKQGPKGTFVHQAKYTRDILKKFDMGDSKPMTTPMSTNTALDADEDGEAVDRRNFEG' A
#
# COMPACT_ATOMS: atom_id res chain seq x y z
N MET A 1 -17.00 -0.20 13.69
CA MET A 1 -15.98 0.86 13.83
C MET A 1 -15.10 0.81 12.59
N SER A 2 -15.15 1.79 11.71
CA SER A 2 -14.25 1.93 10.56
C SER A 2 -13.08 2.83 10.99
N GLY A 3 -11.91 2.25 11.23
CA GLY A 3 -10.68 3.03 11.44
C GLY A 3 -10.11 3.43 10.08
N GLU A 4 -9.94 4.72 9.84
CA GLU A 4 -9.05 5.20 8.78
C GLU A 4 -7.63 5.19 9.34
N PHE A 5 -6.73 4.42 8.73
CA PHE A 5 -5.32 4.36 9.13
C PHE A 5 -4.46 4.93 8.01
N GLU A 6 -3.49 5.75 8.40
CA GLU A 6 -2.50 6.38 7.54
C GLU A 6 -1.13 5.89 7.99
N MET A 7 -0.43 5.15 7.12
CA MET A 7 0.94 4.69 7.41
C MET A 7 1.95 5.60 6.70
N SER A 8 2.91 6.13 7.45
CA SER A 8 3.95 7.03 6.93
C SER A 8 5.34 6.39 7.03
N LEU A 9 5.87 5.98 5.88
CA LEU A 9 7.31 5.99 5.61
C LEU A 9 7.62 6.40 4.15
N MET A 10 6.65 6.29 3.22
CA MET A 10 6.83 6.68 1.81
C MET A 10 5.58 7.31 1.15
N GLY A 11 4.70 7.96 1.92
CA GLY A 11 3.56 8.69 1.37
C GLY A 11 2.23 8.00 1.63
N GLU A 12 1.22 8.85 1.87
CA GLU A 12 -0.07 8.54 2.50
C GLU A 12 -0.82 7.40 1.80
N LEU A 13 -0.66 6.19 2.34
CA LEU A 13 -1.52 5.05 2.07
C LEU A 13 -2.75 5.17 2.97
N ARG A 14 -3.90 5.47 2.38
CA ARG A 14 -5.18 5.55 3.12
C ARG A 14 -5.84 4.19 3.13
N ILE A 15 -5.91 3.56 4.29
CA ILE A 15 -6.55 2.26 4.48
C ILE A 15 -7.95 2.49 5.06
N LYS A 16 -8.96 1.95 4.38
CA LYS A 16 -10.36 1.92 4.83
C LYS A 16 -10.78 0.48 5.09
N GLN A 17 -10.99 0.15 6.36
CA GLN A 17 -11.51 -1.16 6.76
C GLN A 17 -13.04 -1.12 6.83
N GLY A 18 -13.69 -2.07 6.15
CA GLY A 18 -15.13 -2.25 6.17
C GLY A 18 -15.53 -3.72 6.32
N PRO A 19 -16.82 -4.01 6.52
CA PRO A 19 -17.32 -5.38 6.68
C PRO A 19 -17.11 -6.26 5.44
N LYS A 20 -16.81 -5.68 4.28
CA LYS A 20 -16.50 -6.38 3.03
C LYS A 20 -14.99 -6.57 2.79
N GLY A 21 -14.15 -6.21 3.75
CA GLY A 21 -12.69 -6.27 3.64
C GLY A 21 -12.01 -4.90 3.74
N THR A 22 -10.71 -4.91 3.41
CA THR A 22 -9.83 -3.75 3.51
C THR A 22 -9.64 -3.11 2.14
N PHE A 23 -9.93 -1.82 2.03
CA PHE A 23 -9.68 -1.01 0.84
C PHE A 23 -8.45 -0.15 1.06
N VAL A 24 -7.55 -0.13 0.09
CA VAL A 24 -6.33 0.67 0.12
C VAL A 24 -6.39 1.71 -0.99
N HIS A 25 -6.31 2.99 -0.63
CA HIS A 25 -6.28 4.11 -1.57
C HIS A 25 -4.86 4.67 -1.68
N GLN A 26 -4.26 4.57 -2.87
CA GLN A 26 -2.83 4.83 -3.11
C GLN A 26 -2.55 6.03 -4.02
N ALA A 27 -3.56 6.83 -4.40
CA ALA A 27 -3.38 7.83 -5.47
C ALA A 27 -2.25 8.84 -5.22
N LYS A 28 -2.02 9.26 -3.97
CA LYS A 28 -0.93 10.16 -3.60
C LYS A 28 0.43 9.45 -3.67
N TYR A 29 0.52 8.26 -3.04
CA TYR A 29 1.71 7.41 -3.08
C TYR A 29 2.19 7.14 -4.52
N THR A 30 1.28 6.77 -5.42
CA THR A 30 1.62 6.54 -6.83
C THR A 30 2.20 7.80 -7.48
N ARG A 31 1.61 8.98 -7.24
CA ARG A 31 2.11 10.25 -7.80
C ARG A 31 3.47 10.63 -7.25
N ASP A 32 3.68 10.47 -5.95
CA ASP A 32 4.93 10.84 -5.29
C ASP A 32 6.09 9.94 -5.74
N ILE A 33 5.85 8.64 -5.91
CA ILE A 33 6.84 7.72 -6.49
C ILE A 33 7.17 8.09 -7.92
N LEU A 34 6.15 8.31 -8.76
CA LEU A 34 6.39 8.70 -10.15
C LEU A 34 7.20 10.00 -10.22
N LYS A 35 6.91 10.98 -9.36
CA LYS A 35 7.69 12.22 -9.29
C LYS A 35 9.11 12.00 -8.78
N LYS A 36 9.31 11.16 -7.76
CA LYS A 36 10.64 10.87 -7.18
C LYS A 36 11.62 10.28 -8.20
N PHE A 37 11.11 9.53 -9.17
CA PHE A 37 11.92 8.90 -10.21
C PHE A 37 11.82 9.62 -11.57
N ASP A 38 11.29 10.86 -11.59
CA ASP A 38 11.11 11.66 -12.80
C ASP A 38 10.30 10.94 -13.91
N MET A 39 9.32 10.12 -13.49
CA MET A 39 8.47 9.31 -14.36
C MET A 39 7.10 9.96 -14.68
N GLY A 40 6.90 11.24 -14.35
CA GLY A 40 5.62 11.94 -14.56
C GLY A 40 5.18 11.96 -16.04
N ASP A 41 6.14 12.09 -16.96
CA ASP A 41 5.91 12.16 -18.41
C ASP A 41 6.31 10.86 -19.14
N SER A 42 6.67 9.81 -18.39
CA SER A 42 7.07 8.53 -18.95
C SER A 42 5.91 7.85 -19.68
N LYS A 43 6.23 7.19 -20.80
CA LYS A 43 5.22 6.46 -21.57
C LYS A 43 4.66 5.31 -20.73
N PRO A 44 3.33 5.12 -20.70
CA PRO A 44 2.73 3.98 -20.02
C PRO A 44 3.24 2.69 -20.66
N MET A 45 3.59 1.72 -19.81
CA MET A 45 3.98 0.40 -20.27
C MET A 45 2.73 -0.36 -20.72
N THR A 46 2.72 -0.86 -21.95
CA THR A 46 1.59 -1.61 -22.53
C THR A 46 1.47 -3.01 -21.94
N THR A 47 2.59 -3.59 -21.55
CA THR A 47 2.63 -4.84 -20.82
C THR A 47 2.53 -4.53 -19.33
N PRO A 48 1.44 -4.92 -18.64
CA PRO A 48 1.40 -4.81 -17.20
C PRO A 48 2.53 -5.65 -16.59
N MET A 49 3.22 -5.10 -15.58
CA MET A 49 4.06 -5.94 -14.74
C MET A 49 3.18 -7.01 -14.11
N SER A 50 3.69 -8.24 -14.05
CA SER A 50 3.01 -9.33 -13.36
C SER A 50 2.70 -8.87 -11.92
N THR A 51 1.46 -9.05 -11.47
CA THR A 51 1.06 -8.85 -10.09
C THR A 51 1.60 -10.01 -9.24
N ASN A 52 2.91 -10.23 -9.24
CA ASN A 52 3.50 -11.30 -8.45
C ASN A 52 3.69 -10.83 -7.02
N THR A 53 2.60 -10.87 -6.27
CA THR A 53 2.56 -11.01 -4.81
C THR A 53 1.11 -11.28 -4.47
N ALA A 54 0.70 -12.56 -4.49
CA ALA A 54 -0.42 -12.96 -3.67
C ALA A 54 -0.01 -12.62 -2.23
N LEU A 55 -0.69 -11.65 -1.63
CA LEU A 55 -0.57 -11.38 -0.21
C LEU A 55 -1.37 -12.47 0.50
N ASP A 56 -0.76 -13.65 0.67
CA ASP A 56 -1.34 -14.72 1.47
C ASP A 56 -1.04 -14.48 2.95
N ALA A 57 -1.89 -15.04 3.80
CA ALA A 57 -1.58 -15.12 5.21
C ALA A 57 -0.35 -16.02 5.40
N ASP A 58 0.70 -15.46 5.99
CA ASP A 58 1.85 -16.26 6.42
C ASP A 58 1.46 -16.98 7.72
N GLU A 59 0.92 -18.19 7.59
CA GLU A 59 0.47 -19.00 8.73
C GLU A 59 1.64 -19.43 9.64
N ASP A 60 2.86 -19.46 9.09
CA ASP A 60 4.10 -19.77 9.80
C ASP A 60 4.89 -18.50 10.21
N GLY A 61 4.35 -17.31 9.91
CA GLY A 61 4.99 -16.03 10.20
C GLY A 61 4.94 -15.68 11.68
N GLU A 62 6.03 -15.09 12.19
CA GLU A 62 6.09 -14.60 13.58
C GLU A 62 4.99 -13.56 13.84
N ALA A 63 4.27 -13.75 14.95
CA ALA A 63 3.17 -12.88 15.35
C ALA A 63 3.70 -11.48 15.70
N VAL A 64 3.56 -10.54 14.76
CA VAL A 64 3.95 -9.14 14.97
C VAL A 64 2.97 -8.48 15.94
N ASP A 65 3.44 -8.05 17.12
CA ASP A 65 2.60 -7.29 18.05
C ASP A 65 2.29 -5.91 17.44
N ARG A 66 1.01 -5.70 17.14
CA ARG A 66 0.47 -4.46 16.55
C ARG A 66 0.73 -3.23 17.43
N ARG A 67 1.11 -3.41 18.70
CA ARG A 67 1.45 -2.31 19.62
C ARG A 67 2.87 -1.77 19.47
N ASN A 68 3.76 -2.50 18.78
CA ASN A 68 5.18 -2.15 18.69
C ASN A 68 5.58 -1.49 17.36
N PHE A 69 4.61 -1.16 16.49
CA PHE A 69 4.86 -0.25 15.37
C PHE A 69 4.72 1.19 15.88
N GLU A 70 5.75 1.65 16.60
CA GLU A 70 5.96 3.08 16.84
C GLU A 70 6.51 3.68 15.54
N GLY A 71 5.86 4.75 15.06
CA GLY A 71 6.29 5.49 13.87
C GLY A 71 7.50 6.38 14.13
#